data_AF-A0A0F9ZC24-F1
#
_entry.id   AF-A0A0F9ZC24-F1
#
_cell.length_a   1.000
_cell.length_b   1.000
_cell.length_c   1.000
_cell.angle_alpha   90.00
_cell.angle_beta   90.00
_cell.angle_gamma   90.00
#
_symmetry.space_group_name_H-M   'P 1'
#
loop_
_entity.id
_entity.type
_entity.pdbx_description
1 polymer ?
#
loop_
_entity_poly.entity_id
_entity_poly.type
_entity_poly.pdbx_seq_one_letter_code
_entity_poly.pdbx_strand_id
1 'polypeptide(L)'
;MQVKAIKTRVFLPPKDDLISLIKESFLDVKLKEKSIIVVTSKIVAIGQGRCIKIEKGTNKDNLIKKEAELYIDRNKVPQGYVILTLKNNILIPSSGIDESNANGYYILWPQNPYLAAKEIYTFIKN
;
A
#
# COMPACT_ATOMS: atom_id res chain seq x y z
N MET A 1 -1.98 26.39 5.30
CA MET A 1 -1.52 24.99 5.22
C MET A 1 -0.40 24.91 4.18
N GLN A 2 0.76 24.35 4.50
CA GLN A 2 1.86 24.15 3.54
C GLN A 2 2.00 22.65 3.25
N VAL A 3 1.91 22.27 1.97
CA VAL A 3 2.06 20.87 1.53
C VAL A 3 3.28 20.80 0.62
N LYS A 4 4.19 19.85 0.89
CA LYS A 4 5.41 19.64 0.12
C LYS A 4 5.53 18.17 -0.23
N ALA A 5 5.68 17.86 -1.52
CA ALA A 5 6.04 16.53 -1.96
C ALA A 5 7.52 16.23 -1.64
N ILE A 6 7.78 15.03 -1.13
CA ILE A 6 9.14 14.52 -0.94
C ILE A 6 9.47 13.64 -2.15
N LYS A 7 10.49 14.03 -2.91
CA LYS A 7 10.95 13.26 -4.07
C LYS A 7 11.71 12.03 -3.56
N THR A 8 11.33 10.87 -4.06
CA THR A 8 12.00 9.60 -3.78
C THR A 8 12.64 9.05 -5.06
N ARG A 9 13.52 8.07 -4.93
CA ARG A 9 13.83 7.16 -6.06
C ARG A 9 12.61 6.28 -6.36
N VAL A 10 12.65 5.56 -7.48
CA VAL A 10 11.66 4.51 -7.78
C VAL A 10 11.76 3.42 -6.70
N PHE A 11 10.60 3.01 -6.17
CA PHE A 11 10.48 1.98 -5.13
C PHE A 11 9.87 0.71 -5.73
N LEU A 12 10.60 -0.41 -5.65
CA LEU A 12 10.38 -1.55 -6.56
C LEU A 12 9.71 -2.76 -5.88
N PRO A 13 8.68 -3.36 -6.48
CA PRO A 13 8.19 -4.68 -6.07
C PRO A 13 9.20 -5.79 -6.49
N PRO A 14 9.17 -6.98 -5.86
CA PRO A 14 8.19 -7.40 -4.86
C PRO A 14 8.50 -6.91 -3.45
N LYS A 15 9.73 -6.43 -3.21
CA LYS A 15 10.20 -5.92 -1.92
C LYS A 15 11.34 -4.94 -2.14
N ASP A 16 11.33 -3.85 -1.38
CA ASP A 16 12.38 -2.83 -1.36
C ASP A 16 12.51 -2.28 0.08
N ASP A 17 13.61 -1.61 0.38
CA ASP A 17 13.92 -1.13 1.74
C ASP A 17 13.27 0.23 1.99
N LEU A 18 12.15 0.21 2.72
CA LEU A 18 11.41 1.41 3.09
C LEU A 18 12.23 2.35 3.99
N ILE A 19 13.06 1.82 4.88
CA ILE A 19 13.86 2.63 5.79
C ILE A 19 14.98 3.32 5.02
N SER A 20 15.65 2.62 4.11
CA SER A 20 16.65 3.23 3.22
C SER A 20 16.01 4.33 2.36
N LEU A 21 14.83 4.06 1.78
CA LEU A 21 14.11 5.05 0.98
C LEU A 21 13.82 6.33 1.79
N ILE A 22 13.34 6.17 3.03
CA ILE A 22 13.05 7.30 3.91
C ILE A 22 14.35 8.05 4.24
N LYS A 23 15.42 7.35 4.64
CA LYS A 23 16.73 7.97 4.92
C LYS A 23 17.20 8.83 3.76
N GLU A 24 17.26 8.26 2.57
CA GLU A 24 17.71 8.94 1.35
C GLU A 24 16.83 10.15 1.02
N SER A 25 15.52 10.01 1.15
CA SER A 25 14.56 11.05 0.73
C SER A 25 14.42 12.19 1.74
N PHE A 26 14.84 11.99 3.00
CA PHE A 26 14.70 12.96 4.08
C PHE A 26 16.00 13.71 4.42
N LEU A 27 17.14 13.43 3.76
CA LEU A 27 18.43 14.06 4.04
C LEU A 27 18.36 15.60 4.12
N ASP A 28 17.65 16.23 3.19
CA ASP A 28 17.51 17.70 3.12
C ASP A 28 16.15 18.21 3.63
N VAL A 29 15.36 17.36 4.28
CA VAL A 29 14.01 17.70 4.74
C VAL A 29 14.04 18.20 6.18
N LYS A 30 13.86 19.50 6.36
CA LYS A 30 13.66 20.12 7.68
C LYS A 30 12.20 20.04 8.09
N LEU A 31 11.88 19.11 8.99
CA LEU A 31 10.56 19.00 9.60
C LEU A 31 10.44 19.95 10.79
N LYS A 32 9.26 20.56 10.94
CA LYS A 32 8.89 21.32 12.15
C LYS A 32 8.03 20.42 13.03
N GLU A 33 8.03 20.71 14.32
CA GLU A 33 7.11 20.06 15.26
C GLU A 33 5.66 20.19 14.77
N LYS A 34 4.85 19.13 14.96
CA LYS A 34 3.47 18.99 14.43
C LYS A 34 3.35 18.88 12.90
N SER A 35 4.44 18.64 12.17
CA SER A 35 4.35 18.22 10.76
C SER A 35 3.64 16.87 10.61
N ILE A 36 2.86 16.72 9.53
CA ILE A 36 2.20 15.47 9.18
C ILE A 36 2.94 14.85 7.99
N ILE A 37 3.35 13.60 8.14
CA ILE A 37 3.95 12.81 7.06
C ILE A 37 2.88 11.86 6.54
N VAL A 38 2.66 11.89 5.23
CA VAL A 38 1.69 11.03 4.55
C VAL A 38 2.47 10.07 3.66
N VAL A 39 2.27 8.76 3.88
CA VAL A 39 2.88 7.69 3.09
C VAL A 39 1.76 6.88 2.47
N THR A 40 1.88 6.58 1.17
CA THR A 40 0.87 5.78 0.47
C THR A 40 0.94 4.32 0.90
N SER A 41 -0.21 3.63 0.93
CA SER A 41 -0.28 2.21 1.30
C SER A 41 0.57 1.32 0.39
N LYS A 42 0.70 1.67 -0.90
CA LYS A 42 1.53 0.97 -1.87
C LYS A 42 3.00 0.86 -1.44
N ILE A 43 3.60 1.97 -1.01
CA ILE A 43 4.99 2.01 -0.57
C ILE A 43 5.17 1.15 0.68
N VAL A 44 4.23 1.22 1.62
CA VAL A 44 4.25 0.37 2.81
C VAL A 44 4.14 -1.12 2.44
N ALA A 45 3.22 -1.48 1.55
CA ALA A 45 3.01 -2.86 1.11
C ALA A 45 4.23 -3.44 0.40
N ILE A 46 4.86 -2.69 -0.51
CA ILE A 46 6.12 -3.10 -1.14
C ILE A 46 7.22 -3.27 -0.09
N GLY A 47 7.36 -2.34 0.87
CA GLY A 47 8.34 -2.45 1.95
C GLY A 47 8.18 -3.71 2.81
N GLN A 48 6.92 -4.12 3.01
CA GLN A 48 6.56 -5.36 3.70
C GLN A 48 6.71 -6.62 2.85
N GLY A 49 7.06 -6.49 1.56
CA GLY A 49 7.11 -7.61 0.63
C GLY A 49 5.73 -8.16 0.23
N ARG A 50 4.65 -7.38 0.42
CA ARG A 50 3.27 -7.80 0.15
C ARG A 50 2.92 -7.68 -1.33
N CYS A 51 3.67 -8.39 -2.15
CA CYS A 51 3.50 -8.44 -3.59
C CYS A 51 3.35 -9.89 -4.06
N ILE A 52 2.40 -10.13 -4.97
CA ILE A 52 2.18 -11.43 -5.61
C ILE A 52 2.46 -11.28 -7.10
N LYS A 53 3.33 -12.12 -7.65
CA LYS A 53 3.66 -12.07 -9.08
C LYS A 53 2.45 -12.47 -9.92
N ILE A 54 2.20 -11.74 -11.00
CA ILE A 54 1.13 -12.03 -11.95
C ILE A 54 1.65 -13.06 -12.95
N GLU A 55 1.24 -14.30 -12.77
CA GLU A 55 1.59 -15.42 -13.65
C GLU A 55 0.34 -16.12 -14.20
N LYS A 56 0.53 -16.98 -15.20
CA LYS A 56 -0.57 -17.75 -15.81
C LYS A 56 -1.26 -18.58 -14.73
N GLY A 57 -2.57 -18.38 -14.57
CA GLY A 57 -3.38 -19.04 -13.54
C GLY A 57 -3.58 -18.23 -12.25
N THR A 58 -2.93 -17.06 -12.11
CA THR A 58 -3.19 -16.16 -10.98
C THR A 58 -4.60 -15.58 -11.09
N ASN A 59 -5.49 -15.99 -10.19
CA ASN A 59 -6.86 -15.50 -10.15
C ASN A 59 -6.99 -14.32 -9.16
N LYS A 60 -7.15 -13.11 -9.70
CA LYS A 60 -7.27 -11.88 -8.90
C LYS A 60 -8.48 -11.91 -7.97
N ASP A 61 -9.62 -12.44 -8.40
CA ASP A 61 -10.83 -12.51 -7.58
C ASP A 61 -10.64 -13.40 -6.35
N ASN A 62 -9.92 -14.52 -6.50
CA ASN A 62 -9.58 -15.37 -5.36
C ASN A 62 -8.65 -14.66 -4.36
N LEU A 63 -7.69 -13.88 -4.87
CA LEU A 63 -6.81 -13.06 -4.01
C LEU A 63 -7.61 -11.98 -3.26
N ILE A 64 -8.51 -11.29 -3.96
CA ILE A 64 -9.39 -10.28 -3.36
C ILE A 64 -10.20 -10.90 -2.22
N LYS A 65 -10.88 -12.02 -2.49
CA LYS A 65 -11.72 -12.72 -1.51
C LYS A 65 -10.91 -13.23 -0.32
N LYS A 66 -9.69 -13.72 -0.54
CA LYS A 66 -8.79 -14.18 0.53
C LYS A 66 -8.34 -13.03 1.44
N GLU A 67 -8.15 -11.84 0.87
CA GLU A 67 -7.74 -10.67 1.64
C GLU A 67 -8.92 -9.98 2.35
N ALA A 68 -10.17 -10.17 1.90
CA ALA A 68 -11.34 -9.50 2.45
C ALA A 68 -11.83 -10.14 3.77
N GLU A 69 -12.36 -9.30 4.67
CA GLU A 69 -13.13 -9.76 5.85
C GLU A 69 -14.56 -10.11 5.43
N LEU A 70 -15.15 -9.30 4.56
CA LEU A 70 -16.45 -9.51 3.92
C LEU A 70 -16.38 -9.05 2.47
N TYR A 71 -17.16 -9.67 1.58
CA TYR A 71 -17.21 -9.27 0.18
C TYR A 71 -18.57 -9.52 -0.46
N ILE A 72 -18.86 -8.77 -1.53
CA ILE A 72 -19.95 -9.04 -2.46
C ILE A 72 -19.34 -9.61 -3.73
N ASP A 73 -19.81 -10.77 -4.17
CA ASP A 73 -19.32 -11.40 -5.41
C ASP A 73 -19.42 -10.45 -6.61
N ARG A 74 -18.44 -10.54 -7.52
CA ARG A 74 -18.30 -9.64 -8.68
C ARG A 74 -19.59 -9.54 -9.50
N ASN A 75 -20.29 -10.66 -9.70
CA ASN A 75 -21.54 -10.72 -10.47
C ASN A 75 -22.73 -10.02 -9.80
N LYS A 76 -22.62 -9.66 -8.51
CA LYS A 76 -23.64 -8.90 -7.75
C LYS A 76 -23.32 -7.41 -7.66
N VAL A 77 -22.16 -6.97 -8.17
CA VAL A 77 -21.76 -5.56 -8.20
C VAL A 77 -22.11 -4.96 -9.57
N PRO A 78 -22.61 -3.71 -9.66
CA PRO A 78 -22.94 -3.09 -10.93
C PRO A 78 -21.80 -3.20 -11.94
N GLN A 79 -22.11 -3.79 -13.10
CA GLN A 79 -21.19 -3.99 -14.22
C GLN A 79 -19.95 -4.87 -13.91
N GLY A 80 -19.88 -5.48 -12.73
CA GLY A 80 -18.79 -6.37 -12.33
C GLY A 80 -17.40 -5.72 -12.31
N TYR A 81 -17.31 -4.38 -12.22
CA TYR A 81 -16.04 -3.67 -12.30
C TYR A 81 -15.09 -3.99 -11.14
N VAL A 82 -15.64 -4.16 -9.94
CA VAL A 82 -14.90 -4.47 -8.72
C VAL A 82 -15.63 -5.53 -7.91
N ILE A 83 -14.91 -6.17 -7.00
CA ILE A 83 -15.53 -6.86 -5.86
C ILE A 83 -15.55 -5.84 -4.74
N LEU A 84 -16.72 -5.49 -4.22
CA LEU A 84 -16.81 -4.60 -3.07
C LEU A 84 -16.44 -5.39 -1.81
N THR A 85 -15.51 -4.89 -1.02
CA THR A 85 -14.95 -5.60 0.13
C THR A 85 -14.91 -4.74 1.38
N LEU A 86 -14.98 -5.39 2.55
CA LEU A 86 -14.56 -4.83 3.82
C LEU A 86 -13.17 -5.37 4.15
N LYS A 87 -12.22 -4.47 4.46
CA LYS A 87 -10.86 -4.81 4.89
C LYS A 87 -10.40 -3.81 5.94
N ASN A 88 -10.00 -4.28 7.11
CA ASN A 88 -9.59 -3.45 8.25
C ASN A 88 -10.64 -2.38 8.59
N ASN A 89 -11.92 -2.75 8.60
CA ASN A 89 -13.06 -1.84 8.78
C ASN A 89 -13.20 -0.73 7.72
N ILE A 90 -12.53 -0.85 6.57
CA ILE A 90 -12.64 0.07 5.44
C ILE A 90 -13.45 -0.60 4.34
N LEU A 91 -14.51 0.06 3.89
CA LEU A 91 -15.20 -0.32 2.67
C LEU A 91 -14.33 0.10 1.47
N ILE A 92 -13.77 -0.87 0.77
CA ILE A 92 -12.77 -0.64 -0.29
C ILE A 92 -13.03 -1.57 -1.49
N PRO A 93 -12.82 -1.11 -2.74
CA PRO A 93 -12.86 -2.00 -3.89
C PRO A 93 -11.68 -2.98 -3.87
N SER A 94 -11.95 -4.24 -4.24
CA SER A 94 -10.96 -5.26 -4.53
C SER A 94 -9.93 -5.49 -3.42
N SER A 95 -10.33 -5.40 -2.14
CA SER A 95 -9.46 -5.50 -0.96
C SER A 95 -8.28 -4.51 -0.96
N GLY A 96 -8.39 -3.43 -1.74
CA GLY A 96 -7.31 -2.47 -1.95
C GLY A 96 -6.11 -3.03 -2.71
N ILE A 97 -6.27 -4.18 -3.40
CA ILE A 97 -5.22 -4.75 -4.25
C ILE A 97 -5.03 -3.84 -5.47
N ASP A 98 -3.77 -3.42 -5.67
CA ASP A 98 -3.37 -2.54 -6.76
C ASP A 98 -2.49 -3.30 -7.77
N GLU A 99 -2.72 -3.08 -9.06
CA GLU A 99 -1.93 -3.64 -10.17
C GLU A 99 -1.21 -2.54 -10.98
N SER A 100 -1.56 -1.28 -10.73
CA SER A 100 -0.97 -0.13 -11.43
C SER A 100 0.44 0.13 -10.91
N ASN A 101 1.35 0.48 -11.82
CA ASN A 101 2.74 0.80 -11.48
C ASN A 101 3.43 -0.28 -10.62
N ALA A 102 3.05 -1.55 -10.84
CA ALA A 102 3.44 -2.66 -9.99
C ALA A 102 4.37 -3.67 -10.68
N ASN A 103 4.91 -3.35 -11.86
CA ASN A 103 5.93 -4.12 -12.58
C ASN A 103 5.62 -5.64 -12.68
N GLY A 104 4.37 -6.00 -13.02
CA GLY A 104 3.93 -7.39 -13.13
C GLY A 104 3.56 -8.07 -11.81
N TYR A 105 3.30 -7.30 -10.74
CA TYR A 105 2.83 -7.80 -9.45
C TYR A 105 1.46 -7.23 -9.09
N TYR A 106 0.69 -7.99 -8.30
CA TYR A 106 -0.37 -7.45 -7.46
C TYR A 106 0.23 -6.99 -6.14
N ILE A 107 0.01 -5.72 -5.78
CA ILE A 107 0.40 -5.16 -4.49
C ILE A 107 -0.80 -5.27 -3.57
N LEU A 108 -0.66 -6.01 -2.48
CA LEU A 108 -1.74 -6.23 -1.52
C LEU A 108 -1.85 -5.07 -0.54
N TRP A 109 -2.93 -5.03 0.24
CA TRP A 109 -3.06 -4.10 1.35
C TRP A 109 -1.95 -4.34 2.40
N PRO A 110 -1.40 -3.29 3.05
CA PRO A 110 -0.45 -3.46 4.14
C PRO A 110 -1.03 -4.30 5.29
N GLN A 111 -0.20 -5.11 5.94
CA GLN A 111 -0.71 -6.07 6.93
C GLN A 111 -1.24 -5.39 8.20
N ASN A 112 -0.53 -4.37 8.69
CA ASN A 112 -0.97 -3.54 9.80
C ASN A 112 -0.53 -2.08 9.52
N PRO A 113 -1.35 -1.29 8.81
CA PRO A 113 -1.00 0.07 8.42
C PRO A 113 -0.70 0.98 9.61
N TYR A 114 -1.39 0.79 10.74
CA TYR A 114 -1.18 1.60 11.95
C TYR A 114 0.19 1.33 12.58
N LEU A 115 0.57 0.06 12.71
CA LEU A 115 1.89 -0.32 13.19
C LEU A 115 3.00 0.23 12.28
N ALA A 116 2.84 0.09 10.96
CA ALA A 116 3.79 0.64 9.99
C ALA A 116 3.93 2.18 10.13
N ALA A 117 2.82 2.90 10.32
CA ALA A 117 2.87 4.34 10.57
C ALA A 117 3.64 4.70 11.85
N LYS A 118 3.46 3.93 12.92
CA LYS A 118 4.19 4.10 14.19
C LYS A 118 5.69 3.84 14.03
N GLU A 119 6.07 2.81 13.28
CA GLU A 119 7.47 2.47 12.99
C GLU A 119 8.14 3.58 12.16
N ILE A 120 7.49 4.05 11.10
CA ILE A 120 7.97 5.16 10.26
C ILE A 120 8.13 6.43 11.11
N TYR A 121 7.14 6.76 11.94
CA TYR A 121 7.22 7.92 12.85
C TYR A 121 8.42 7.81 13.81
N THR A 122 8.58 6.65 14.45
CA THR A 122 9.68 6.41 15.40
C THR A 122 11.03 6.53 14.71
N PHE A 123 11.14 6.02 13.49
CA PHE A 123 12.36 6.10 12.69
C PHE A 123 12.72 7.55 12.31
N ILE A 124 11.75 8.38 11.92
CA ILE A 124 11.99 9.77 11.48
C ILE A 124 12.24 10.73 12.65
N LYS A 125 11.67 10.43 13.82
CA LYS A 125 11.81 11.26 15.03
C LYS A 125 13.20 11.14 15.67
N ASN A 126 13.81 9.95 15.57
CA ASN A 126 15.13 9.65 16.12
C ASN A 126 16.25 10.18 15.21
#